data_AF-A0A9J6EB26-F1
#
_entry.id   AF-A0A9J6EB26-F1
#
_cell.length_a   1.000
_cell.length_b   1.000
_cell.length_c   1.000
_cell.angle_alpha   90.00
_cell.angle_beta   90.00
_cell.angle_gamma   90.00
#
_symmetry.space_group_name_H-M   'P 1'
#
loop_
_entity.id
_entity.type
_entity.pdbx_description
1 polymer ?
#
loop_
_entity_poly.entity_id
_entity_poly.type
_entity_poly.pdbx_seq_one_letter_code
_entity_poly.pdbx_strand_id
1 'polypeptide(L)'
;MFIGTPLDRRHPSLWTRHSPTGQILRRLTALARESLRVLEGQVLRPAEADVRQIFRPPLEPYDVIIHLDMKRVPTIHTAVDCPFKAALRPFKGDVLPVVGFDIVSYYVQALENTYGELALFFYDRYGGDIVAVLWKPNAFVPQPLKVSHIGGYMLKGKDMMVPNVEAVLEDFSILGKGLVESVEARSTKWTI
;
A
#
# COMPACT_ATOMS: atom_id res chain seq x y z
N MET A 1 5.21 6.11 19.20
CA MET A 1 5.01 4.86 19.98
C MET A 1 6.33 4.53 20.65
N PHE A 2 6.30 4.04 21.88
CA PHE A 2 7.51 3.62 22.58
C PHE A 2 7.33 2.16 22.98
N ILE A 3 8.14 1.28 22.40
CA ILE A 3 8.29 -0.10 22.87
C ILE A 3 9.63 -0.18 23.58
N GLY A 4 9.61 -0.68 24.81
CA GLY A 4 10.80 -0.95 25.59
C GLY A 4 10.71 -2.31 26.25
N THR A 5 11.79 -3.08 26.14
CA THR A 5 11.99 -4.37 26.77
C THR A 5 13.28 -4.33 27.59
N PRO A 6 13.47 -5.22 28.58
CA PRO A 6 14.75 -5.33 29.30
C PRO A 6 15.96 -5.61 28.39
N LEU A 7 15.73 -6.11 27.17
CA LEU A 7 16.78 -6.40 26.18
C LEU A 7 17.33 -5.13 25.51
N ASP A 8 16.59 -4.02 25.51
CA ASP A 8 16.95 -2.80 24.78
C ASP A 8 18.07 -1.98 25.47
N ARG A 9 18.42 -2.35 26.71
CA ARG A 9 19.53 -1.77 27.51
C ARG A 9 19.59 -0.23 27.44
N ARG A 10 20.53 0.33 26.67
CA ARG A 10 20.82 1.76 26.54
C ARG A 10 20.24 2.40 25.28
N HIS A 11 19.56 1.63 24.43
CA HIS A 11 19.00 2.12 23.18
C HIS A 11 17.47 2.23 23.29
N PRO A 12 16.94 3.36 23.76
CA PRO A 12 15.50 3.54 23.81
C PRO A 12 14.91 3.50 22.40
N SER A 13 13.78 2.80 22.23
CA SER A 13 12.97 2.83 21.00
C SER A 13 13.65 2.31 19.73
N LEU A 14 14.45 1.23 19.82
CA LEU A 14 15.12 0.62 18.66
C LEU A 14 14.17 0.34 17.48
N TRP A 15 12.99 -0.18 17.79
CA TRP A 15 12.01 -0.63 16.80
C TRP A 15 11.11 0.47 16.24
N THR A 16 10.94 1.58 16.99
CA THR A 16 9.91 2.59 16.72
C THR A 16 10.46 4.00 16.49
N ARG A 17 11.78 4.14 16.31
CA ARG A 17 12.44 5.45 16.15
C ARG A 17 12.07 6.17 14.85
N HIS A 18 12.03 5.45 13.73
CA HIS A 18 11.85 6.03 12.40
C HIS A 18 10.46 5.77 11.79
N SER A 19 9.83 4.66 12.18
CA SER A 19 8.52 4.23 11.71
C SER A 19 7.81 3.48 12.85
N PRO A 20 6.48 3.56 12.98
CA PRO A 20 5.53 4.29 12.15
C PRO A 20 5.52 5.80 12.40
N THR A 21 5.10 6.58 11.38
CA THR A 21 4.82 8.01 11.54
C THR A 21 3.61 8.22 12.46
N GLY A 22 3.46 9.43 13.00
CA GLY A 22 2.32 9.76 13.88
C GLY A 22 0.94 9.55 13.20
N GLN A 23 0.85 9.79 11.89
CA GLN A 23 -0.37 9.56 11.11
C GLN A 23 -0.68 8.07 10.98
N ILE A 24 0.32 7.25 10.62
CA ILE A 24 0.18 5.78 10.55
C ILE A 24 -0.22 5.22 11.91
N LEU A 25 0.41 5.70 12.99
CA LEU A 25 0.10 5.25 14.35
C LEU A 25 -1.34 5.60 14.77
N ARG A 26 -1.81 6.82 14.45
CA ARG A 26 -3.21 7.20 14.71
C ARG A 26 -4.18 6.31 13.94
N ARG A 27 -3.88 6.00 12.67
CA ARG A 27 -4.69 5.10 11.85
C ARG A 27 -4.70 3.68 12.42
N LEU A 28 -3.55 3.16 12.84
CA LEU A 28 -3.43 1.85 13.48
C LEU A 28 -4.29 1.76 14.74
N THR A 29 -4.23 2.77 15.62
CA THR A 29 -5.05 2.83 16.84
C THR A 29 -6.54 2.90 16.52
N ALA A 30 -6.94 3.65 15.49
CA ALA A 30 -8.34 3.74 15.07
C ALA A 30 -8.83 2.39 14.55
N LEU A 31 -8.08 1.73 13.66
CA LEU A 31 -8.41 0.41 13.14
C LEU A 31 -8.51 -0.63 14.27
N ALA A 32 -7.55 -0.66 15.18
CA ALA A 32 -7.56 -1.59 16.31
C ALA A 32 -8.81 -1.45 17.20
N ARG A 33 -9.27 -0.22 17.44
CA ARG A 33 -10.52 0.04 18.20
C ARG A 33 -11.75 -0.47 17.47
N GLU A 34 -11.87 -0.21 16.17
CA GLU A 34 -13.02 -0.69 15.40
C GLU A 34 -12.99 -2.22 15.24
N SER A 35 -11.81 -2.82 15.03
CA SER A 35 -11.65 -4.29 15.01
C SER A 35 -12.10 -4.93 16.32
N LEU A 36 -11.75 -4.34 17.48
CA LEU A 36 -12.20 -4.83 18.78
C LEU A 36 -13.73 -4.82 18.89
N ARG A 37 -14.37 -3.70 18.53
CA ARG A 37 -15.83 -3.58 18.55
C ARG A 37 -16.52 -4.60 17.65
N VAL A 38 -15.98 -4.81 16.44
CA VAL A 38 -16.49 -5.81 15.49
C VAL A 38 -16.36 -7.21 16.10
N LEU A 39 -15.21 -7.55 16.67
CA LEU A 39 -14.98 -8.85 17.29
C LEU A 39 -15.88 -9.09 18.50
N GLU A 40 -16.03 -8.12 19.40
CA GLU A 40 -16.93 -8.23 20.55
C GLU A 40 -18.37 -8.52 20.11
N GLY A 41 -18.86 -7.80 19.08
CA GLY A 41 -20.18 -8.02 18.52
C GLY A 41 -20.35 -9.41 17.88
N GLN A 42 -19.31 -9.91 17.21
CA GLN A 42 -19.29 -11.22 16.57
C GLN A 42 -19.22 -12.37 17.58
N VAL A 43 -18.44 -12.22 18.66
CA VAL A 43 -18.36 -13.22 19.73
C VAL A 43 -19.71 -13.40 20.43
N LEU A 44 -20.47 -12.31 20.60
CA LEU A 44 -21.82 -12.35 21.18
C LEU A 44 -22.88 -12.94 20.23
N ARG A 45 -22.66 -12.88 18.91
CA ARG A 45 -23.60 -13.39 17.87
C ARG A 45 -22.86 -14.22 16.80
N PRO A 46 -22.41 -15.44 17.14
CA PRO A 46 -21.49 -16.20 16.29
C PRO A 46 -22.12 -16.76 15.01
N ALA A 47 -23.45 -16.91 14.94
CA ALA A 47 -24.11 -17.51 13.76
C ALA A 47 -23.96 -16.68 12.47
N GLU A 48 -23.72 -15.37 12.58
CA GLU A 48 -23.53 -14.43 11.46
C GLU A 48 -22.11 -13.85 11.42
N ALA A 49 -21.21 -14.38 12.24
CA ALA A 49 -19.89 -13.80 12.45
C ALA A 49 -18.93 -14.11 11.30
N ASP A 50 -18.54 -13.09 10.54
CA ASP A 50 -17.41 -13.15 9.64
C ASP A 50 -16.14 -12.58 10.30
N VAL A 51 -15.42 -13.45 11.01
CA VAL A 51 -14.17 -13.07 11.71
C VAL A 51 -13.10 -12.54 10.74
N ARG A 52 -13.17 -12.90 9.45
CA ARG A 52 -12.19 -12.44 8.46
C ARG A 52 -12.32 -10.95 8.16
N GLN A 53 -13.46 -10.34 8.47
CA GLN A 53 -13.72 -8.91 8.26
C GLN A 53 -12.64 -8.02 8.87
N ILE A 54 -12.05 -8.38 10.02
CA ILE A 54 -11.00 -7.56 10.65
C ILE A 54 -9.69 -7.54 9.86
N PHE A 55 -9.48 -8.51 8.98
CA PHE A 55 -8.31 -8.62 8.12
C PHE A 55 -8.55 -7.99 6.73
N ARG A 56 -9.78 -7.55 6.43
CA ARG A 56 -10.09 -6.86 5.18
C ARG A 56 -9.86 -5.36 5.37
N PRO A 57 -8.90 -4.75 4.65
CA PRO A 57 -8.62 -3.34 4.80
C PRO A 57 -9.79 -2.49 4.23
N PRO A 58 -10.28 -1.47 4.96
CA PRO A 58 -11.23 -0.52 4.40
C PRO A 58 -10.55 0.31 3.30
N LEU A 59 -11.09 0.29 2.09
CA LEU A 59 -10.50 0.93 0.91
C LEU A 59 -10.99 2.38 0.68
N GLU A 60 -12.04 2.79 1.38
CA GLU A 60 -12.68 4.11 1.28
C GLU A 60 -11.75 5.32 1.48
N PRO A 61 -10.73 5.30 2.37
CA PRO A 61 -9.92 6.50 2.61
C PRO A 61 -8.82 6.71 1.57
N TYR A 62 -8.57 5.77 0.66
CA TYR A 62 -7.49 5.86 -0.31
C TYR A 62 -7.94 6.60 -1.57
N ASP A 63 -7.04 7.37 -2.16
CA ASP A 63 -7.34 8.20 -3.33
C ASP A 63 -7.27 7.39 -4.63
N VAL A 64 -6.37 6.40 -4.69
CA VAL A 64 -6.15 5.56 -5.87
C VAL A 64 -5.95 4.10 -5.43
N ILE A 65 -6.48 3.18 -6.22
CA ILE A 65 -6.35 1.74 -6.04
C ILE A 65 -5.68 1.16 -7.29
N ILE A 66 -4.53 0.53 -7.12
CA ILE A 66 -3.83 -0.18 -8.20
C ILE A 66 -4.18 -1.67 -8.05
N HIS A 67 -4.88 -2.21 -9.03
CA HIS A 67 -5.24 -3.62 -9.11
C HIS A 67 -4.14 -4.41 -9.81
N LEU A 68 -3.66 -5.47 -9.17
CA LEU A 68 -2.59 -6.35 -9.66
C LEU A 68 -3.19 -7.63 -10.27
N ASP A 69 -2.55 -8.15 -11.31
CA ASP A 69 -2.90 -9.45 -11.86
C ASP A 69 -2.57 -10.55 -10.84
N MET A 70 -3.63 -11.12 -10.23
CA MET A 70 -3.56 -12.20 -9.24
C MET A 70 -2.68 -13.38 -9.69
N LYS A 71 -2.59 -13.66 -10.99
CA LYS A 71 -1.79 -14.78 -11.53
C LYS A 71 -0.28 -14.55 -11.38
N ARG A 72 0.12 -13.30 -11.17
CA ARG A 72 1.51 -12.88 -11.07
C ARG A 72 1.91 -12.52 -9.65
N VAL A 73 0.97 -12.50 -8.71
CA VAL A 73 1.22 -12.32 -7.28
C VAL A 73 1.61 -13.68 -6.66
N PRO A 74 2.87 -13.88 -6.24
CA PRO A 74 3.33 -15.19 -5.76
C PRO A 74 2.61 -15.64 -4.48
N THR A 75 2.24 -14.68 -3.63
CA THR A 75 1.63 -14.88 -2.32
C THR A 75 0.11 -14.92 -2.37
N ILE A 76 -0.54 -14.89 -3.55
CA ILE A 76 -2.01 -14.82 -3.65
C ILE A 76 -2.73 -15.95 -2.92
N HIS A 77 -2.07 -17.11 -2.79
CA HIS A 77 -2.58 -18.26 -2.07
C HIS A 77 -2.73 -18.05 -0.56
N THR A 78 -2.07 -17.05 0.03
CA THR A 78 -2.18 -16.71 1.45
C THR A 78 -3.24 -15.63 1.73
N ALA A 79 -3.89 -15.10 0.69
CA ALA A 79 -4.89 -14.04 0.80
C ALA A 79 -6.06 -14.47 1.70
N VAL A 80 -6.56 -13.53 2.50
CA VAL A 80 -7.71 -13.72 3.40
C VAL A 80 -8.93 -14.27 2.65
N ASP A 81 -9.19 -13.73 1.47
CA ASP A 81 -10.28 -14.13 0.58
C ASP A 81 -9.72 -14.66 -0.75
N CYS A 82 -8.82 -15.65 -0.67
CA CYS A 82 -8.27 -16.28 -1.87
C CYS A 82 -9.39 -16.93 -2.71
N PRO A 83 -9.61 -16.50 -3.98
CA PRO A 83 -10.69 -17.02 -4.81
C PRO A 83 -10.42 -18.41 -5.39
N PHE A 84 -9.18 -18.91 -5.28
CA PHE A 84 -8.77 -20.19 -5.82
C PHE A 84 -8.24 -21.12 -4.73
N LYS A 85 -8.53 -22.42 -4.86
CA LYS A 85 -7.85 -23.43 -4.05
C LYS A 85 -6.43 -23.61 -4.57
N ALA A 86 -5.49 -22.92 -3.94
CA ALA A 86 -4.07 -23.08 -4.25
C ALA A 86 -3.63 -24.52 -3.93
N ALA A 87 -3.41 -25.32 -4.97
CA ALA A 87 -2.82 -26.64 -4.83
C ALA A 87 -1.34 -26.53 -5.19
N LEU A 88 -0.47 -26.75 -4.20
CA LEU A 88 0.97 -26.86 -4.45
C LEU A 88 1.21 -28.07 -5.35
N ARG A 89 1.70 -27.82 -6.57
CA ARG A 89 2.15 -28.89 -7.46
C ARG A 89 3.68 -28.91 -7.45
N PRO A 90 4.30 -30.09 -7.32
CA PRO A 90 5.74 -30.20 -7.47
C PRO A 90 6.12 -29.71 -8.87
N PHE A 91 7.12 -28.82 -8.91
CA PHE A 91 7.65 -28.29 -10.16
C PHE A 91 8.29 -29.44 -10.96
N LYS A 92 7.84 -29.64 -12.20
CA LYS A 92 8.37 -30.66 -13.13
C LYS A 92 9.01 -29.93 -14.31
N GLY A 93 10.24 -29.46 -14.14
CA GLY A 93 11.00 -28.84 -15.21
C GLY A 93 12.50 -29.05 -14.99
N ASP A 94 13.26 -29.02 -16.07
CA ASP A 94 14.71 -29.26 -16.06
C ASP A 94 15.52 -28.03 -15.60
N VAL A 95 14.85 -26.91 -15.32
CA VAL A 95 15.44 -25.65 -14.84
C VAL A 95 15.02 -25.36 -13.40
N LEU A 96 15.96 -24.87 -12.59
CA LEU A 96 15.68 -24.51 -11.20
C LEU A 96 14.66 -23.35 -11.17
N PRO A 97 13.53 -23.48 -10.43
CA PRO A 97 12.56 -22.41 -10.32
C PRO A 97 13.15 -21.23 -9.54
N VAL A 98 12.81 -20.01 -9.96
CA VAL A 98 13.12 -18.80 -9.19
C VAL A 98 12.27 -18.81 -7.93
N VAL A 99 12.92 -18.91 -6.77
CA VAL A 99 12.28 -18.95 -5.45
C VAL A 99 12.50 -17.64 -4.70
N GLY A 100 11.55 -17.24 -3.87
CA GLY A 100 11.66 -16.05 -3.02
C GLY A 100 11.62 -14.70 -3.75
N PHE A 101 11.27 -14.68 -5.04
CA PHE A 101 11.10 -13.45 -5.80
C PHE A 101 9.71 -12.86 -5.54
N ASP A 102 9.65 -11.78 -4.75
CA ASP A 102 8.42 -11.03 -4.50
C ASP A 102 8.36 -9.80 -5.41
N ILE A 103 7.80 -9.99 -6.61
CA ILE A 103 7.65 -8.94 -7.61
C ILE A 103 6.82 -7.75 -7.11
N VAL A 104 5.85 -7.98 -6.22
CA VAL A 104 4.98 -6.91 -5.70
C VAL A 104 5.78 -6.01 -4.78
N SER A 105 6.63 -6.57 -3.91
CA SER A 105 7.51 -5.77 -3.05
C SER A 105 8.47 -4.87 -3.85
N TYR A 106 9.06 -5.39 -4.92
CA TYR A 106 9.95 -4.61 -5.80
C TYR A 106 9.20 -3.51 -6.53
N TYR A 107 7.99 -3.80 -7.00
CA TYR A 107 7.14 -2.81 -7.64
C TYR A 107 6.77 -1.68 -6.68
N VAL A 108 6.30 -2.00 -5.47
CA VAL A 108 5.96 -0.97 -4.46
C VAL A 108 7.20 -0.18 -4.04
N GLN A 109 8.36 -0.81 -3.89
CA GLN A 109 9.60 -0.11 -3.60
C GLN A 109 9.98 0.86 -4.73
N ALA A 110 9.78 0.49 -6.00
CA ALA A 110 10.01 1.39 -7.12
C ALA A 110 9.06 2.60 -7.09
N LEU A 111 7.78 2.39 -6.74
CA LEU A 111 6.82 3.46 -6.53
C LEU A 111 7.21 4.39 -5.38
N GLU A 112 7.60 3.84 -4.23
CA GLU A 112 8.05 4.61 -3.07
C GLU A 112 9.30 5.44 -3.38
N ASN A 113 10.27 4.87 -4.11
CA ASN A 113 11.48 5.59 -4.50
C ASN A 113 11.20 6.74 -5.48
N THR A 114 10.21 6.58 -6.36
CA THR A 114 9.92 7.55 -7.44
C THR A 114 8.91 8.62 -7.00
N TYR A 115 7.84 8.21 -6.33
CA TYR A 115 6.70 9.05 -5.97
C TYR A 115 6.45 9.12 -4.47
N GLY A 116 7.40 8.66 -3.65
CA GLY A 116 7.28 8.71 -2.19
C GLY A 116 7.13 10.13 -1.64
N GLU A 117 7.54 11.17 -2.36
CA GLU A 117 7.28 12.57 -1.98
C GLU A 117 5.83 13.01 -2.24
N LEU A 118 5.16 12.40 -3.23
CA LEU A 118 3.78 12.72 -3.61
C LEU A 118 2.76 11.89 -2.85
N ALA A 119 3.05 10.62 -2.62
CA ALA A 119 2.08 9.64 -2.14
C ALA A 119 2.66 8.69 -1.09
N LEU A 120 1.75 8.00 -0.39
CA LEU A 120 2.02 6.84 0.44
C LEU A 120 1.43 5.62 -0.23
N PHE A 121 2.18 4.52 -0.24
CA PHE A 121 1.78 3.26 -0.85
C PHE A 121 1.58 2.20 0.23
N PHE A 122 0.48 1.45 0.14
CA PHE A 122 0.11 0.41 1.08
C PHE A 122 -0.29 -0.84 0.31
N TYR A 123 0.24 -1.99 0.70
CA TYR A 123 -0.10 -3.27 0.09
C TYR A 123 -0.05 -4.37 1.14
N ASP A 124 -0.78 -5.45 0.88
CA ASP A 124 -0.74 -6.64 1.73
C ASP A 124 0.32 -7.62 1.22
N ARG A 125 1.36 -7.82 2.05
CA ARG A 125 2.45 -8.76 1.78
C ARG A 125 1.98 -10.22 1.80
N TYR A 126 0.84 -10.49 2.43
CA TYR A 126 0.28 -11.82 2.62
C TYR A 126 -0.81 -12.16 1.59
N GLY A 127 -0.62 -11.74 0.34
CA GLY A 127 -1.48 -12.15 -0.77
C GLY A 127 -2.48 -11.08 -1.20
N GLY A 128 -2.20 -9.81 -0.92
CA GLY A 128 -2.95 -8.72 -1.53
C GLY A 128 -2.72 -8.66 -3.04
N ASP A 129 -3.81 -8.49 -3.76
CA ASP A 129 -3.85 -8.16 -5.19
C ASP A 129 -4.00 -6.65 -5.42
N ILE A 130 -3.96 -5.84 -4.36
CA ILE A 130 -4.19 -4.40 -4.42
C ILE A 130 -3.02 -3.65 -3.78
N VAL A 131 -2.59 -2.57 -4.44
CA VAL A 131 -1.78 -1.51 -3.84
C VAL A 131 -2.65 -0.26 -3.69
N ALA A 132 -2.93 0.12 -2.46
CA ALA A 132 -3.69 1.32 -2.13
C ALA A 132 -2.76 2.54 -1.98
N VAL A 133 -3.15 3.65 -2.59
CA VAL A 133 -2.34 4.87 -2.65
C VAL A 133 -3.09 6.01 -1.97
N LEU A 134 -2.37 6.77 -1.15
CA LEU A 134 -2.88 7.96 -0.47
C LEU A 134 -2.01 9.17 -0.83
N TRP A 135 -2.61 10.22 -1.35
CA TRP A 135 -1.89 11.45 -1.67
C TRP A 135 -1.47 12.18 -0.41
N LYS A 136 -0.24 12.70 -0.39
CA LYS A 136 0.23 13.56 0.69
C LYS A 136 -0.35 14.97 0.47
N PRO A 137 -1.10 15.54 1.43
CA PRO A 137 -1.72 16.86 1.23
C PRO A 137 -0.73 17.96 0.89
N ASN A 138 0.49 17.88 1.44
CA ASN A 138 1.55 18.86 1.22
C ASN A 138 2.11 18.83 -0.22
N ALA A 139 1.93 17.72 -0.94
CA ALA A 139 2.42 17.58 -2.32
C ALA A 139 1.63 18.45 -3.30
N PHE A 140 0.36 18.73 -3.00
CA PHE A 140 -0.56 19.49 -3.84
C PHE A 140 -0.58 20.99 -3.54
N VAL A 141 0.16 21.43 -2.53
CA VAL A 141 0.41 22.85 -2.29
C VAL A 141 1.35 23.35 -3.40
N PRO A 142 0.99 24.38 -4.18
CA PRO A 142 1.86 24.89 -5.23
C PRO A 142 3.24 25.27 -4.67
N GLN A 143 4.30 24.76 -5.30
CA GLN A 143 5.68 25.02 -4.88
C GLN A 143 6.46 25.76 -5.97
N PRO A 144 7.46 26.57 -5.62
CA PRO A 144 8.33 27.19 -6.62
C PRO A 144 9.11 26.13 -7.40
N LEU A 145 9.34 26.39 -8.70
CA LEU A 145 10.14 25.54 -9.58
C LEU A 145 11.49 25.18 -8.96
N LYS A 146 11.75 23.87 -8.80
CA LYS A 146 13.01 23.31 -8.34
C LYS A 146 13.43 22.19 -9.28
N VAL A 147 14.66 22.27 -9.78
CA VAL A 147 15.19 21.30 -10.75
C VAL A 147 15.21 19.86 -10.20
N SER A 148 15.30 19.70 -8.88
CA SER A 148 15.23 18.40 -8.21
C SER A 148 13.84 17.76 -8.19
N HIS A 149 12.76 18.52 -8.46
CA HIS A 149 11.36 18.08 -8.30
C HIS A 149 10.59 18.07 -9.64
N ILE A 150 11.26 17.75 -10.76
CA ILE A 150 10.60 17.74 -12.07
C ILE A 150 9.75 16.47 -12.28
N GLY A 151 10.15 15.35 -11.68
CA GLY A 151 9.42 14.07 -11.82
C GLY A 151 8.04 14.13 -11.17
N GLY A 152 6.98 13.93 -11.97
CA GLY A 152 5.59 13.90 -11.49
C GLY A 152 4.93 15.26 -11.25
N TYR A 153 5.58 16.37 -11.62
CA TYR A 153 5.04 17.72 -11.49
C TYR A 153 4.81 18.39 -12.87
N MET A 154 3.84 19.30 -12.94
CA MET A 154 3.57 20.19 -14.06
C MET A 154 3.61 21.66 -13.62
N LEU A 155 3.92 22.56 -14.56
CA LEU A 155 3.89 23.99 -14.32
C LEU A 155 2.45 24.52 -14.27
N LYS A 156 2.14 25.29 -13.23
CA LYS A 156 0.91 26.05 -13.06
C LYS A 156 1.25 27.53 -13.07
N GLY A 157 1.20 28.16 -14.25
CA GLY A 157 1.63 29.55 -14.46
C GLY A 157 3.13 29.66 -14.73
N LYS A 158 3.75 30.79 -14.35
CA LYS A 158 5.16 31.08 -14.68
C LYS A 158 6.18 30.29 -13.85
N ASP A 159 6.00 30.21 -12.53
CA ASP A 159 7.06 29.72 -11.62
C ASP A 159 6.59 28.69 -10.58
N MET A 160 5.32 28.29 -10.61
CA MET A 160 4.75 27.36 -9.64
C MET A 160 4.56 25.97 -10.26
N MET A 161 4.79 24.94 -9.46
CA MET A 161 4.61 23.54 -9.83
C MET A 161 3.51 22.91 -8.98
N VAL A 162 2.73 22.03 -9.61
CA VAL A 162 1.74 21.16 -8.96
C VAL A 162 1.90 19.74 -9.49
N PRO A 163 1.54 18.69 -8.72
CA PRO A 163 1.60 17.32 -9.22
C PRO A 163 0.76 17.14 -10.48
N ASN A 164 1.29 16.44 -11.49
CA ASN A 164 0.55 16.01 -12.67
C ASN A 164 -0.05 14.64 -12.38
N VAL A 165 -1.26 14.61 -11.84
CA VAL A 165 -1.88 13.38 -11.34
C VAL A 165 -2.07 12.37 -12.47
N GLU A 166 -2.53 12.81 -13.63
CA GLU A 166 -2.78 11.96 -14.79
C GLU A 166 -1.51 11.25 -15.26
N ALA A 167 -0.40 11.98 -15.37
CA ALA A 167 0.89 11.40 -15.74
C ALA A 167 1.39 10.42 -14.67
N VAL A 168 1.22 10.74 -13.38
CA VAL A 168 1.64 9.83 -12.30
C VAL A 168 0.81 8.53 -12.30
N LEU A 169 -0.50 8.60 -12.59
CA LEU A 169 -1.35 7.42 -12.71
C LEU A 169 -0.96 6.55 -13.91
N GLU A 170 -0.59 7.17 -15.03
CA GLU A 170 -0.06 6.45 -16.19
C GLU A 170 1.28 5.78 -15.86
N ASP A 171 2.17 6.49 -15.16
CA ASP A 171 3.45 5.97 -14.71
C ASP A 171 3.31 4.77 -13.78
N PHE A 172 2.29 4.73 -12.91
CA PHE A 172 1.98 3.54 -12.11
C PHE A 172 1.74 2.31 -13.00
N SER A 173 0.97 2.48 -14.08
CA SER A 173 0.70 1.41 -15.06
C SER A 173 1.97 1.02 -15.84
N ILE A 174 2.82 1.99 -16.20
CA ILE A 174 4.05 1.77 -16.96
C ILE A 174 5.09 1.03 -16.11
N LEU A 175 5.35 1.49 -14.88
CA LEU A 175 6.29 0.85 -13.95
C LEU A 175 5.84 -0.57 -13.60
N GLY A 176 4.53 -0.76 -13.47
CA GLY A 176 3.92 -2.04 -13.18
C GLY A 176 3.65 -2.90 -14.41
N LYS A 177 4.21 -2.58 -15.59
CA LYS A 177 3.84 -3.24 -16.84
C LYS A 177 3.94 -4.76 -16.74
N GLY A 178 2.81 -5.41 -16.98
CA GLY A 178 2.67 -6.85 -16.87
C GLY A 178 2.27 -7.32 -15.47
N LEU A 179 2.52 -6.61 -14.38
CA LEU A 179 2.00 -6.93 -13.05
C LEU A 179 0.66 -6.23 -12.77
N VAL A 180 0.52 -4.97 -13.17
CA VAL A 180 -0.68 -4.15 -12.94
C VAL A 180 -1.74 -4.48 -14.00
N GLU A 181 -2.95 -4.75 -13.53
CA GLU A 181 -4.13 -4.97 -14.36
C GLU A 181 -4.87 -3.66 -14.64
N SER A 182 -5.07 -2.83 -13.62
CA SER A 182 -5.72 -1.52 -13.77
C SER A 182 -5.38 -0.56 -12.63
N VAL A 183 -5.59 0.73 -12.87
CA VAL A 183 -5.43 1.79 -11.87
C VAL A 183 -6.74 2.57 -11.79
N GLU A 184 -7.35 2.57 -10.61
CA GLU A 184 -8.63 3.20 -10.32
C GLU A 184 -8.43 4.43 -9.44
N ALA A 185 -8.71 5.62 -9.98
CA ALA A 185 -8.78 6.85 -9.19
C ALA A 185 -10.15 6.96 -8.51
N ARG A 186 -10.18 6.89 -7.17
CA ARG A 186 -11.41 6.94 -6.36
C ARG A 186 -11.78 8.35 -5.91
N SER A 187 -10.81 9.26 -5.89
CA SER A 187 -10.95 10.62 -5.39
C SER A 187 -10.66 11.63 -6.49
N THR A 188 -11.64 12.45 -6.85
CA THR A 188 -11.48 13.60 -7.77
C THR A 188 -11.01 14.86 -7.06
N LYS A 189 -10.72 14.79 -5.75
CA LYS A 189 -10.28 15.94 -4.93
C LYS A 189 -8.97 16.56 -5.43
N TRP A 190 -8.23 15.83 -6.27
CA TRP A 190 -6.87 16.14 -6.68
C TRP A 190 -6.73 16.35 -8.18
N THR A 191 -7.83 16.31 -8.94
CA THR A 191 -7.85 16.69 -10.36
C THR A 191 -7.74 18.22 -10.42
N ILE A 192 -6.65 18.75 -11.00
CA ILE A 192 -6.36 20.19 -11.07
C ILE A 192 -6.58 20.70 -12.49
#